data_AF-A0A2E4FSB4-F1
#
_entry.id   AF-A0A2E4FSB4-F1
#
_cell.length_a   1.000
_cell.length_b   1.000
_cell.length_c   1.000
_cell.angle_alpha   90.00
_cell.angle_beta   90.00
_cell.angle_gamma   90.00
#
_symmetry.space_group_name_H-M   'P 1'
#
loop_
_entity.id
_entity.type
_entity.pdbx_description
1 polymer ?
#
loop_
_entity_poly.entity_id
_entity_poly.type
_entity_poly.pdbx_seq_one_letter_code
_entity_poly.pdbx_strand_id
1 'polypeptide(L)'
;MSARMGRRATTTARLRRDLATATLTLFIAITSAPAFAQRWRATDDVPRYEDYLREALPGAETFRWINRGTPHYRGYKIGPNGEEELVGLGFFTVDFAPKVRGYKGEIWMLVGMDPGGALIDISMVYHNEPFGYFSVDLPKFLAQFRGKSVLAPMTVGNDIDAVSRATITNNSAVRAIRESARRMAREFIAERASDQ
;
A
#
# COMPACT_ATOMS: atom_id res chain seq x y z
N MET A 1 -28.63 -34.51 -86.80
CA MET A 1 -28.15 -35.33 -85.66
C MET A 1 -27.26 -34.46 -84.79
N SER A 2 -27.64 -34.34 -83.51
CA SER A 2 -26.85 -33.83 -82.37
C SER A 2 -26.22 -32.42 -82.45
N ALA A 3 -26.78 -31.47 -81.69
CA ALA A 3 -25.99 -30.52 -80.91
C ALA A 3 -26.82 -29.91 -79.76
N ARG A 4 -26.24 -29.98 -78.56
CA ARG A 4 -26.69 -29.42 -77.28
C ARG A 4 -26.94 -27.91 -77.32
N MET A 5 -27.98 -27.46 -76.61
CA MET A 5 -28.05 -26.24 -75.78
C MET A 5 -29.45 -26.20 -75.16
N GLY A 6 -29.71 -26.00 -73.87
CA GLY A 6 -28.94 -25.36 -72.82
C GLY A 6 -29.69 -24.11 -72.34
N ARG A 7 -30.16 -24.11 -71.07
CA ARG A 7 -30.72 -22.97 -70.27
C ARG A 7 -32.16 -22.55 -70.66
N ARG A 8 -33.06 -22.13 -69.75
CA ARG A 8 -32.92 -21.37 -68.49
C ARG A 8 -34.25 -21.38 -67.70
N ALA A 9 -34.12 -21.27 -66.36
CA ALA A 9 -34.98 -20.56 -65.39
C ALA A 9 -36.43 -21.09 -65.18
N THR A 10 -37.04 -21.11 -63.99
CA THR A 10 -36.86 -20.27 -62.79
C THR A 10 -37.50 -20.97 -61.60
N THR A 11 -36.75 -21.30 -60.55
CA THR A 11 -37.30 -21.73 -59.25
C THR A 11 -37.00 -20.63 -58.25
N THR A 12 -38.02 -19.86 -57.87
CA THR A 12 -37.96 -18.87 -56.80
C THR A 12 -38.01 -19.59 -55.45
N ALA A 13 -36.85 -20.00 -54.95
CA ALA A 13 -36.71 -20.46 -53.58
C ALA A 13 -36.77 -19.27 -52.62
N ARG A 14 -37.79 -19.23 -51.77
CA ARG A 14 -37.94 -18.26 -50.68
C ARG A 14 -36.82 -18.50 -49.66
N LEU A 15 -35.98 -17.49 -49.47
CA LEU A 15 -34.93 -17.43 -48.45
C LEU A 15 -35.58 -17.53 -47.05
N ARG A 16 -35.41 -18.67 -46.36
CA ARG A 16 -35.50 -18.70 -44.90
C ARG A 16 -34.15 -18.23 -44.37
N ARG A 17 -34.11 -17.03 -43.79
CA ARG A 17 -32.95 -16.56 -43.03
C ARG A 17 -33.02 -17.18 -41.65
N ASP A 18 -32.38 -18.34 -41.50
CA ASP A 18 -32.01 -18.86 -40.20
C ASP A 18 -30.89 -17.96 -39.66
N LEU A 19 -31.25 -17.05 -38.75
CA LEU A 19 -30.32 -16.23 -37.98
C LEU A 19 -29.59 -17.15 -36.99
N ALA A 20 -28.53 -17.80 -37.48
CA ALA A 20 -27.58 -18.49 -36.63
C ALA A 20 -26.81 -17.45 -35.81
N THR A 21 -27.06 -17.51 -34.52
CA THR A 21 -26.36 -16.93 -33.38
C THR A 21 -24.84 -16.90 -33.55
N ALA A 22 -24.26 -15.70 -33.54
CA ALA A 22 -22.84 -15.49 -33.31
C ALA A 22 -22.63 -14.21 -32.50
N THR A 23 -23.15 -14.18 -31.27
CA THR A 23 -22.75 -13.18 -30.28
C THR A 23 -21.42 -13.63 -29.67
N LEU A 24 -20.32 -13.23 -30.31
CA LEU A 24 -19.00 -13.32 -29.71
C LEU A 24 -18.89 -12.26 -28.61
N THR A 25 -19.34 -12.59 -27.41
CA THR A 25 -19.16 -11.73 -26.23
C THR A 25 -17.69 -11.79 -25.84
N LEU A 26 -16.91 -10.83 -26.32
CA LEU A 26 -15.54 -10.59 -25.87
C LEU A 26 -15.60 -10.14 -24.40
N PHE A 27 -15.44 -11.09 -23.46
CA PHE A 27 -15.11 -10.80 -22.07
C PHE A 27 -13.69 -10.22 -22.05
N ILE A 28 -13.55 -8.91 -22.32
CA ILE A 28 -12.36 -8.18 -21.89
C ILE A 28 -12.40 -8.22 -20.37
N ALA A 29 -11.48 -8.98 -19.80
CA ALA A 29 -11.24 -9.07 -18.37
C ALA A 29 -11.08 -7.64 -17.80
N ILE A 30 -12.09 -7.17 -17.07
CA ILE A 30 -11.98 -6.00 -16.20
C ILE A 30 -11.15 -6.44 -14.98
N THR A 31 -9.85 -6.68 -15.18
CA THR A 31 -8.95 -7.00 -14.09
C THR A 31 -8.32 -5.72 -13.56
N SER A 32 -8.58 -5.45 -12.27
CA SER A 32 -7.56 -5.07 -11.27
C SER A 32 -7.37 -3.61 -10.82
N ALA A 33 -8.26 -2.66 -11.07
CA ALA A 33 -8.14 -1.35 -10.41
C ALA A 33 -8.28 -1.41 -8.85
N PRO A 34 -9.34 -2.05 -8.28
CA PRO A 34 -9.44 -2.15 -6.82
C PRO A 34 -8.39 -3.10 -6.22
N ALA A 35 -7.99 -4.14 -6.95
CA ALA A 35 -7.01 -5.12 -6.47
C ALA A 35 -5.60 -4.52 -6.31
N PHE A 36 -5.19 -3.59 -7.19
CA PHE A 36 -3.92 -2.87 -7.04
C PHE A 36 -3.97 -1.88 -5.87
N ALA A 37 -5.06 -1.15 -5.69
CA ALA A 37 -5.23 -0.17 -4.61
C ALA A 37 -5.33 -0.83 -3.22
N GLN A 38 -5.82 -2.07 -3.12
CA GLN A 38 -5.84 -2.84 -1.87
C GLN A 38 -4.51 -3.56 -1.59
N ARG A 39 -3.58 -3.63 -2.55
CA ARG A 39 -2.40 -4.52 -2.46
C ARG A 39 -1.42 -4.14 -1.33
N TRP A 40 -1.46 -2.92 -0.84
CA TRP A 40 -0.40 -2.43 0.06
C TRP A 40 -0.96 -1.71 1.29
N ARG A 41 -2.24 -1.93 1.62
CA ARG A 41 -2.89 -1.38 2.80
C ARG A 41 -2.84 -2.37 3.96
N ALA A 42 -3.04 -1.90 5.19
CA ALA A 42 -3.18 -2.79 6.33
C ALA A 42 -4.40 -3.71 6.19
N THR A 43 -4.17 -5.00 6.41
CA THR A 43 -5.15 -6.09 6.34
C THR A 43 -4.94 -7.09 7.48
N ASP A 44 -5.92 -7.95 7.72
CA ASP A 44 -5.84 -9.09 8.65
C ASP A 44 -4.87 -10.20 8.20
N ASP A 45 -4.51 -10.23 6.91
CA ASP A 45 -3.42 -11.04 6.35
C ASP A 45 -2.03 -10.53 6.82
N VAL A 46 -1.72 -10.72 8.10
CA VAL A 46 -0.43 -10.37 8.72
C VAL A 46 0.76 -11.05 8.02
N PRO A 47 0.73 -12.36 7.68
CA PRO A 47 1.87 -13.04 7.06
C PRO A 47 2.39 -12.35 5.79
N ARG A 48 1.49 -11.71 5.03
CA ARG A 48 1.85 -10.92 3.85
C ARG A 48 2.86 -9.80 4.10
N TYR A 49 2.84 -9.20 5.29
CA TYR A 49 3.67 -8.06 5.64
C TYR A 49 4.63 -8.37 6.79
N GLU A 50 4.79 -9.64 7.17
CA GLU A 50 5.53 -10.02 8.37
C GLU A 50 6.98 -9.53 8.34
N ASP A 51 7.67 -9.63 7.21
CA ASP A 51 9.05 -9.14 7.08
C ASP A 51 9.15 -7.62 7.30
N TYR A 52 8.23 -6.84 6.70
CA TYR A 52 8.17 -5.39 6.86
C TYR A 52 7.78 -4.99 8.29
N LEU A 53 6.90 -5.77 8.93
CA LEU A 53 6.52 -5.58 10.32
C LEU A 53 7.67 -5.87 11.27
N ARG A 54 8.47 -6.91 11.01
CA ARG A 54 9.68 -7.24 11.78
C ARG A 54 10.78 -6.19 11.58
N GLU A 55 10.89 -5.60 10.39
CA GLU A 55 11.80 -4.47 10.16
C GLU A 55 11.34 -3.21 10.92
N ALA A 56 10.06 -2.86 10.85
CA ALA A 56 9.52 -1.66 11.49
C ALA A 56 9.42 -1.77 13.02
N LEU A 57 9.17 -2.96 13.55
CA LEU A 57 9.00 -3.27 14.97
C LEU A 57 9.91 -4.45 15.38
N PRO A 58 11.25 -4.27 15.35
CA PRO A 58 12.20 -5.36 15.56
C PRO A 58 12.17 -6.01 16.95
N GLY A 59 11.53 -5.37 17.93
CA GLY A 59 11.31 -5.94 19.27
C GLY A 59 10.05 -6.81 19.39
N ALA A 60 9.19 -6.85 18.38
CA ALA A 60 7.93 -7.59 18.40
C ALA A 60 8.11 -9.04 17.91
N GLU A 61 7.50 -9.96 18.63
CA GLU A 61 7.47 -11.39 18.35
C GLU A 61 6.19 -11.79 17.60
N THR A 62 5.06 -11.17 17.96
CA THR A 62 3.75 -11.38 17.35
C THR A 62 3.12 -10.05 16.91
N PHE A 63 2.23 -10.12 15.92
CA PHE A 63 1.53 -8.95 15.39
C PHE A 63 0.03 -9.20 15.37
N ARG A 64 -0.75 -8.16 15.69
CA ARG A 64 -2.21 -8.18 15.61
C ARG A 64 -2.70 -7.02 14.78
N TRP A 65 -3.60 -7.32 13.85
CA TRP A 65 -4.31 -6.30 13.09
C TRP A 65 -5.43 -5.68 13.91
N ILE A 66 -5.54 -4.35 13.83
CA ILE A 66 -6.57 -3.56 14.48
C ILE A 66 -7.39 -2.84 13.41
N ASN A 67 -8.70 -3.09 13.41
CA ASN A 67 -9.66 -2.51 12.46
C ASN A 67 -10.65 -1.56 13.15
N ARG A 68 -10.14 -0.71 14.02
CA ARG A 68 -10.90 0.34 14.70
C ARG A 68 -10.17 1.66 14.47
N GLY A 69 -10.91 2.69 14.03
CA GLY A 69 -10.29 3.94 13.57
C GLY A 69 -9.59 3.74 12.22
N THR A 70 -8.33 4.12 12.11
CA THR A 70 -7.52 3.82 10.92
C THR A 70 -6.83 2.46 11.07
N PRO A 71 -6.90 1.57 10.05
CA PRO A 71 -6.27 0.25 10.10
C PRO A 71 -4.77 0.30 10.43
N HIS A 72 -4.36 -0.49 11.41
CA HIS A 72 -2.95 -0.59 11.84
C HIS A 72 -2.67 -1.95 12.49
N TYR A 73 -1.42 -2.16 12.89
CA TYR A 73 -0.94 -3.34 13.59
C TYR A 73 -0.43 -2.96 14.97
N ARG A 74 -0.53 -3.89 15.91
CA ARG A 74 0.15 -3.84 17.21
C ARG A 74 1.16 -4.98 17.27
N GLY A 75 2.40 -4.65 17.60
CA GLY A 75 3.47 -5.61 17.81
C GLY A 75 3.65 -5.90 19.30
N TYR A 76 3.74 -7.16 19.67
CA TYR A 76 3.86 -7.60 21.05
C TYR A 76 5.11 -8.45 21.25
N LYS A 77 5.70 -8.35 22.44
CA LYS A 77 6.73 -9.26 22.93
C LYS A 77 6.14 -10.11 24.04
N ILE A 78 6.54 -11.37 24.14
CA ILE A 78 6.14 -12.26 25.23
C ILE A 78 7.16 -12.13 26.36
N GLY A 79 6.70 -11.65 27.52
CA GLY A 79 7.50 -11.54 28.72
C GLY A 79 7.79 -12.91 29.35
N PRO A 80 8.69 -12.99 30.35
CA PRO A 80 9.08 -14.26 30.99
C PRO A 80 7.92 -15.04 31.60
N ASN A 81 6.84 -14.36 31.96
CA ASN A 81 5.65 -14.94 32.59
C ASN A 81 4.56 -15.31 31.57
N GLY A 82 4.82 -15.15 30.27
CA GLY A 82 3.82 -15.33 29.21
C GLY A 82 2.91 -14.13 28.99
N GLU A 83 3.08 -13.04 29.75
CA GLU A 83 2.35 -11.79 29.55
C GLU A 83 2.82 -11.08 28.28
N GLU A 84 1.89 -10.51 27.53
CA GLU A 84 2.22 -9.75 26.34
C GLU A 84 2.46 -8.28 26.66
N GLU A 85 3.61 -7.80 26.24
CA GLU A 85 4.00 -6.40 26.33
C GLU A 85 3.87 -5.74 24.94
N LEU A 86 3.16 -4.61 24.87
CA LEU A 86 3.05 -3.83 23.63
C LEU A 86 4.39 -3.16 23.31
N VAL A 87 5.05 -3.62 22.26
CA VAL A 87 6.30 -3.05 21.76
C VAL A 87 6.05 -1.78 20.97
N GLY A 88 5.01 -1.79 20.13
CA GLY A 88 4.70 -0.64 19.28
C GLY A 88 3.55 -0.86 18.32
N LEU A 89 3.30 0.18 17.54
CA LEU A 89 2.25 0.31 16.54
C LEU A 89 2.90 0.33 15.15
N GLY A 90 2.43 -0.55 14.26
CA GLY A 90 2.86 -0.62 12.86
C GLY A 90 1.76 -0.13 11.93
N PHE A 91 2.03 0.82 11.05
CA PHE A 91 0.99 1.38 10.17
C PHE A 91 1.53 1.81 8.82
N PHE A 92 0.70 1.68 7.78
CA PHE A 92 1.06 2.14 6.44
C PHE A 92 0.83 3.63 6.29
N THR A 93 1.81 4.31 5.68
CA THR A 93 1.70 5.75 5.45
C THR A 93 0.48 6.14 4.61
N VAL A 94 0.13 5.35 3.60
CA VAL A 94 -1.02 5.58 2.70
C VAL A 94 -2.39 5.50 3.37
N ASP A 95 -2.54 4.76 4.47
CA ASP A 95 -3.82 4.62 5.18
C ASP A 95 -4.08 5.90 6.00
N PHE A 96 -3.00 6.55 6.45
CA PHE A 96 -3.06 7.74 7.29
C PHE A 96 -2.88 9.06 6.53
N ALA A 97 -2.09 9.05 5.45
CA ALA A 97 -1.75 10.20 4.61
C ALA A 97 -2.07 9.94 3.11
N PRO A 98 -3.32 9.57 2.76
CA PRO A 98 -3.69 9.14 1.40
C PRO A 98 -3.56 10.24 0.33
N LYS A 99 -3.42 11.50 0.74
CA LYS A 99 -3.25 12.65 -0.16
C LYS A 99 -1.78 12.90 -0.53
N VAL A 100 -0.84 12.24 0.14
CA VAL A 100 0.60 12.42 -0.11
C VAL A 100 1.05 11.48 -1.21
N ARG A 101 1.61 12.06 -2.28
CA ARG A 101 2.14 11.32 -3.43
C ARG A 101 3.57 11.77 -3.73
N GLY A 102 4.44 10.83 -4.06
CA GLY A 102 5.76 11.05 -4.64
C GLY A 102 5.67 11.52 -6.10
N TYR A 103 6.77 11.39 -6.83
CA TYR A 103 6.85 11.82 -8.23
C TYR A 103 6.05 10.90 -9.17
N LYS A 104 6.01 9.58 -8.89
CA LYS A 104 5.35 8.57 -9.73
C LYS A 104 4.14 7.90 -9.09
N GLY A 105 3.75 8.31 -7.90
CA GLY A 105 2.56 7.77 -7.25
C GLY A 105 2.69 7.74 -5.73
N GLU A 106 2.04 6.78 -5.11
CA GLU A 106 2.15 6.58 -3.66
C GLU A 106 3.50 5.95 -3.31
N ILE A 107 4.03 6.32 -2.13
CA ILE A 107 5.21 5.72 -1.53
C ILE A 107 4.71 4.99 -0.28
N TRP A 108 4.73 3.66 -0.35
CA TRP A 108 4.20 2.78 0.67
C TRP A 108 5.32 2.44 1.64
N MET A 109 5.18 2.93 2.86
CA MET A 109 6.11 2.66 3.95
C MET A 109 5.32 2.15 5.14
N LEU A 110 5.87 1.14 5.82
CA LEU A 110 5.36 0.66 7.10
C LEU A 110 6.18 1.32 8.20
N VAL A 111 5.52 2.15 9.00
CA VAL A 111 6.14 2.91 10.08
C VAL A 111 5.89 2.19 11.40
N GLY A 112 6.95 1.95 12.16
CA GLY A 112 6.89 1.50 13.55
C GLY A 112 7.00 2.69 14.51
N MET A 113 6.13 2.74 15.51
CA MET A 113 6.11 3.78 16.52
C MET A 113 5.86 3.17 17.88
N ASP A 114 6.59 3.60 18.90
CA ASP A 114 6.34 3.15 20.27
C ASP A 114 5.06 3.78 20.85
N PRO A 115 4.52 3.27 21.97
CA PRO A 115 3.35 3.85 22.62
C PRO A 115 3.55 5.30 23.13
N GLY A 116 4.80 5.75 23.30
CA GLY A 116 5.16 7.11 23.70
C GLY A 116 5.23 8.10 22.53
N GLY A 117 5.09 7.63 21.28
CA GLY A 117 5.16 8.44 20.08
C GLY A 117 6.57 8.72 19.58
N ALA A 118 7.58 7.89 19.91
CA ALA A 118 8.85 7.89 19.20
C ALA A 118 8.81 6.88 18.05
N LEU A 119 9.41 7.23 16.92
CA LEU A 119 9.55 6.32 15.78
C LEU A 119 10.60 5.25 16.09
N ILE A 120 10.24 3.98 15.94
CA ILE A 120 11.12 2.83 16.18
C ILE A 120 11.98 2.60 14.95
N ASP A 121 11.33 2.23 13.84
CA ASP A 121 11.96 2.06 12.53
C ASP A 121 10.92 2.22 11.41
N ILE A 122 11.40 2.24 10.17
CA ILE A 122 10.55 2.38 8.97
C ILE A 122 11.02 1.39 7.92
N SER A 123 10.07 0.63 7.39
CA SER A 123 10.30 -0.28 6.29
C SER A 123 9.75 0.28 4.98
N MET A 124 10.56 0.27 3.91
CA MET A 124 10.13 0.64 2.56
C MET A 124 9.45 -0.56 1.89
N VAL A 125 8.15 -0.44 1.61
CA VAL A 125 7.35 -1.57 1.10
C VAL A 125 7.22 -1.53 -0.42
N TYR A 126 6.86 -0.37 -0.97
CA TYR A 126 6.67 -0.25 -2.41
C TYR A 126 6.65 1.21 -2.90
N HIS A 127 7.23 1.46 -4.07
CA HIS A 127 7.03 2.69 -4.83
C HIS A 127 7.43 2.51 -6.31
N ASN A 128 7.13 3.50 -7.15
CA ASN A 128 7.57 3.56 -8.56
C ASN A 128 8.51 4.74 -8.85
N GLU A 129 9.24 5.24 -7.85
CA GLU A 129 10.06 6.44 -7.97
C GLU A 129 11.29 6.19 -8.87
N PRO A 130 11.58 7.06 -9.85
CA PRO A 130 12.63 6.80 -10.86
C PRO A 130 14.05 6.77 -10.26
N PHE A 131 14.22 7.30 -9.05
CA PHE A 131 15.49 7.51 -8.38
C PHE A 131 15.49 6.97 -6.94
N GLY A 132 14.57 6.05 -6.61
CA GLY A 132 14.47 5.44 -5.28
C GLY A 132 15.80 4.86 -4.81
N TYR A 133 16.49 4.13 -5.69
CA TYR A 133 17.70 3.36 -5.40
C TYR A 133 18.87 4.16 -4.82
N PHE A 134 18.95 5.48 -5.07
CA PHE A 134 19.96 6.35 -4.47
C PHE A 134 19.36 7.35 -3.46
N SER A 135 18.05 7.32 -3.24
CA SER A 135 17.32 8.21 -2.35
C SER A 135 16.63 7.45 -1.23
N VAL A 136 15.33 7.21 -1.36
CA VAL A 136 14.47 6.68 -0.30
C VAL A 136 14.66 5.18 -0.04
N ASP A 137 15.24 4.44 -0.98
CA ASP A 137 15.57 3.01 -0.80
C ASP A 137 16.85 2.80 0.02
N LEU A 138 17.63 3.86 0.26
CA LEU A 138 18.87 3.73 1.01
C LEU A 138 18.56 3.58 2.51
N PRO A 139 19.16 2.58 3.20
CA PRO A 139 18.95 2.40 4.64
C PRO A 139 19.28 3.67 5.46
N LYS A 140 20.29 4.44 5.01
CA LYS A 140 20.66 5.72 5.64
C LYS A 140 19.59 6.80 5.56
N PHE A 141 18.64 6.73 4.63
CA PHE A 141 17.52 7.67 4.56
C PHE A 141 16.50 7.36 5.67
N LEU A 142 16.09 6.10 5.78
CA LEU A 142 15.10 5.65 6.77
C LEU A 142 15.66 5.66 8.21
N ALA A 143 16.95 5.38 8.37
CA ALA A 143 17.61 5.42 9.69
C ALA A 143 17.55 6.80 10.36
N GLN A 144 17.36 7.89 9.61
CA GLN A 144 17.27 9.24 10.16
C GLN A 144 16.02 9.43 11.03
N PHE A 145 15.00 8.59 10.88
CA PHE A 145 13.75 8.74 11.62
C PHE A 145 13.78 8.07 12.99
N ARG A 146 14.70 7.14 13.23
CA ARG A 146 14.79 6.36 14.48
C ARG A 146 14.93 7.28 15.69
N GLY A 147 14.12 7.04 16.71
CA GLY A 147 14.09 7.81 17.95
C GLY A 147 13.48 9.21 17.84
N LYS A 148 13.09 9.69 16.65
CA LYS A 148 12.43 10.99 16.52
C LYS A 148 11.02 10.90 17.10
N SER A 149 10.67 11.87 17.94
CA SER A 149 9.30 12.04 18.42
C SER A 149 8.38 12.50 17.30
N VAL A 150 7.12 12.04 17.29
CA VAL A 150 6.07 12.57 16.40
C VAL A 150 5.81 14.07 16.58
N LEU A 151 6.18 14.63 17.73
CA LEU A 151 6.07 16.06 18.00
C LEU A 151 7.24 16.87 17.42
N ALA A 152 8.36 16.20 17.13
CA ALA A 152 9.53 16.86 16.54
C ALA A 152 9.22 17.36 15.12
N PRO A 153 9.90 18.43 14.68
CA PRO A 153 9.91 18.79 13.26
C PRO A 153 10.60 17.68 12.45
N MET A 154 10.09 17.45 11.24
CA MET A 154 10.66 16.52 10.26
C MET A 154 10.57 17.19 8.89
N THR A 155 11.57 18.01 8.58
CA THR A 155 11.63 18.82 7.36
C THR A 155 12.90 18.48 6.60
N VAL A 156 12.76 18.17 5.31
CA VAL A 156 13.90 17.90 4.42
C VAL A 156 14.82 19.12 4.37
N GLY A 157 16.12 18.91 4.52
CA GLY A 157 17.16 19.94 4.54
C GLY A 157 17.37 20.62 5.89
N ASN A 158 16.47 20.41 6.87
CA ASN A 158 16.62 20.95 8.23
C ASN A 158 16.78 19.83 9.25
N ASP A 159 15.81 18.93 9.33
CA ASP A 159 15.74 17.86 10.33
C ASP A 159 16.06 16.47 9.75
N ILE A 160 15.96 16.36 8.42
CA ILE A 160 16.20 15.17 7.61
C ILE A 160 17.07 15.57 6.43
N ASP A 161 18.19 14.89 6.23
CA ASP A 161 19.11 15.14 5.14
C ASP A 161 18.43 14.99 3.78
N ALA A 162 18.60 16.00 2.94
CA ALA A 162 18.11 15.98 1.58
C ALA A 162 18.97 15.07 0.69
N VAL A 163 18.33 14.34 -0.22
CA VAL A 163 19.04 13.65 -1.30
C VAL A 163 18.93 14.47 -2.58
N SER A 164 20.06 14.90 -3.12
CA SER A 164 20.11 15.67 -4.36
C SER A 164 19.47 14.89 -5.51
N ARG A 165 18.75 15.58 -6.41
CA ARG A 165 18.05 15.02 -7.58
C ARG A 165 16.81 14.16 -7.25
N ALA A 166 16.42 14.05 -5.98
CA ALA A 166 15.23 13.32 -5.53
C ALA A 166 14.28 14.19 -4.69
N THR A 167 14.30 15.52 -4.88
CA THR A 167 13.60 16.49 -4.01
C THR A 167 12.11 16.18 -3.80
N ILE A 168 11.36 15.88 -4.86
CA ILE A 168 9.91 15.59 -4.75
C ILE A 168 9.69 14.31 -3.95
N THR A 169 10.42 13.25 -4.29
CA THR A 169 10.37 11.95 -3.63
C THR A 169 10.70 12.06 -2.13
N ASN A 170 11.82 12.69 -1.77
CA ASN A 170 12.23 12.90 -0.38
C ASN A 170 11.20 13.70 0.41
N ASN A 171 10.71 14.82 -0.15
CA ASN A 171 9.71 15.64 0.54
C ASN A 171 8.41 14.89 0.76
N SER A 172 7.97 14.11 -0.22
CA SER A 172 6.75 13.30 -0.09
C SER A 172 6.91 12.17 0.91
N ALA A 173 8.05 11.47 0.92
CA ALA A 173 8.32 10.41 1.90
C ALA A 173 8.35 10.97 3.34
N VAL A 174 9.12 12.04 3.58
CA VAL A 174 9.17 12.71 4.90
C VAL A 174 7.79 13.21 5.33
N ARG A 175 7.04 13.84 4.42
CA ARG A 175 5.69 14.35 4.71
C ARG A 175 4.74 13.22 5.09
N ALA A 176 4.76 12.11 4.33
CA ALA A 176 3.92 10.95 4.58
C ALA A 176 4.21 10.35 5.96
N ILE A 177 5.48 10.11 6.29
CA ILE A 177 5.89 9.58 7.60
C ILE A 177 5.41 10.50 8.73
N ARG A 178 5.68 11.81 8.62
CA ARG A 178 5.33 12.80 9.64
C ARG A 178 3.81 12.89 9.85
N GLU A 179 3.03 13.00 8.79
CA GLU A 179 1.57 13.11 8.87
C GLU A 179 0.96 11.84 9.45
N SER A 180 1.42 10.68 8.96
CA SER A 180 0.91 9.38 9.39
C SER A 180 1.21 9.11 10.86
N ALA A 181 2.46 9.32 11.30
CA ALA A 181 2.83 9.07 12.69
C ALA A 181 2.10 9.99 13.67
N ARG A 182 1.97 11.27 13.33
CA ARG A 182 1.19 12.22 14.15
C ARG A 182 -0.28 11.83 14.24
N ARG A 183 -0.86 11.33 13.15
CA ARG A 183 -2.25 10.89 13.14
C ARG A 183 -2.43 9.61 13.95
N MET A 184 -1.56 8.62 13.79
CA MET A 184 -1.58 7.40 14.60
C MET A 184 -1.45 7.72 16.10
N ALA A 185 -0.52 8.60 16.49
CA ALA A 185 -0.36 8.99 17.89
C ALA A 185 -1.64 9.59 18.48
N ARG A 186 -2.33 10.47 17.74
CA ARG A 186 -3.62 11.03 18.18
C ARG A 186 -4.70 9.97 18.34
N GLU A 187 -4.81 9.06 17.37
CA GLU A 187 -5.80 7.98 17.41
C GLU A 187 -5.54 7.03 18.58
N PHE A 188 -4.28 6.68 18.84
CA PHE A 188 -3.91 5.82 19.96
C PHE A 188 -4.17 6.47 21.34
N ILE A 189 -3.85 7.76 21.49
CA ILE A 189 -4.15 8.50 22.73
C ILE A 189 -5.66 8.55 22.98
N ALA A 190 -6.45 8.82 21.93
CA ALA A 190 -7.90 8.87 22.03
C ALA A 190 -8.50 7.51 22.42
N GLU A 191 -7.99 6.42 21.85
CA GLU A 191 -8.40 5.06 22.19
C GLU A 191 -8.11 4.73 23.66
N ARG A 192 -6.89 5.00 24.14
CA ARG A 192 -6.53 4.74 25.54
C ARG A 192 -7.35 5.55 26.54
N ALA A 193 -7.77 6.76 26.17
CA ALA A 193 -8.63 7.59 26.99
C ALA A 193 -10.08 7.07 27.05
N SER A 194 -10.54 6.32 26.04
CA SER A 194 -11.86 5.70 26.03
C SER A 194 -11.94 4.35 26.75
N ASP A 195 -10.81 3.70 26.98
CA ASP A 195 -10.71 2.42 27.70
C ASP A 195 -10.55 2.60 29.23
N GLN A 196 -10.47 3.85 29.71
CA GLN A 196 -10.38 4.23 31.13
C GLN A 196 -11.75 4.71 31.65
#